data_AF-A0A1G4FMW0-F1
#
_entry.id   AF-A0A1G4FMW0-F1
#
_cell.length_a   1.000
_cell.length_b   1.000
_cell.length_c   1.000
_cell.angle_alpha   90.00
_cell.angle_beta   90.00
_cell.angle_gamma   90.00
#
_symmetry.space_group_name_H-M   'P 1'
#
loop_
_entity.id
_entity.type
_entity.pdbx_description
1 polymer ?
#
loop_
_entity_poly.entity_id
_entity_poly.type
_entity_poly.pdbx_seq_one_letter_code
_entity_poly.pdbx_strand_id
1 'polypeptide(L)'
;MYLGKGYKTAIYFIIFFVVFMAIIIHLPKEKEESSDWYKTAYALKLDENQELIDYAYNKDYLFAVLGDKKDRRYGNAVCIYRSENLSSKVNWIKVSEYDFSKVLPWKVEIGDIDDSENLELFIGVYKSTHFDNKQNNRMFVFNWDGEKLSKKWTGSQIGYCMKDFYVIDFLDMYGDELIILDKNKEGKERILIYYWLDFGFTLLAESENFDLIEKVEYSNDNLLKLTCRNKGKRFQKEVKVRNGEVVGISD
;
A
#
# COMPACT_ATOMS: atom_id res chain seq x y z
N MET A 1 -33.24 57.13 21.02
CA MET A 1 -33.65 55.85 20.42
C MET A 1 -32.70 54.77 20.93
N TYR A 2 -33.02 54.20 22.10
CA TYR A 2 -32.18 53.21 22.78
C TYR A 2 -32.51 51.82 22.22
N LEU A 3 -31.62 51.27 21.39
CA LEU A 3 -31.68 49.87 20.98
C LEU A 3 -31.48 48.99 22.22
N GLY A 4 -32.49 48.20 22.55
CA GLY A 4 -32.56 47.37 23.76
C GLY A 4 -31.38 46.40 23.87
N LYS A 5 -31.01 46.09 25.12
CA LYS A 5 -29.85 45.24 25.49
C LYS A 5 -29.70 43.96 24.65
N GLY A 6 -30.80 43.33 24.23
CA GLY A 6 -30.79 42.12 23.40
C GLY A 6 -30.29 42.33 21.96
N TYR A 7 -30.44 43.54 21.39
CA TYR A 7 -29.98 43.84 20.04
C TYR A 7 -28.45 43.96 19.97
N LYS A 8 -27.82 44.47 21.04
CA LYS A 8 -26.36 44.51 21.15
C LYS A 8 -25.77 43.10 21.23
N THR A 9 -26.37 42.20 22.00
CA THR A 9 -25.93 40.81 22.11
C THR A 9 -26.02 40.07 20.77
N ALA A 10 -27.10 40.27 20.02
CA ALA A 10 -27.27 39.69 18.69
C ALA A 10 -26.22 40.22 17.68
N ILE A 11 -25.91 41.52 17.73
CA ILE A 11 -24.86 42.12 16.88
C ILE A 11 -23.48 41.56 17.24
N TYR A 12 -23.16 41.40 18.53
CA TYR A 12 -21.89 40.80 18.95
C TYR A 12 -21.77 39.33 18.52
N PHE A 13 -22.87 38.56 18.55
CA PHE A 13 -22.89 37.18 18.04
C PHE A 13 -22.67 37.11 16.53
N ILE A 14 -23.28 38.00 15.76
CA ILE A 14 -23.10 38.05 14.30
C ILE A 14 -21.67 38.46 13.95
N ILE A 15 -21.12 39.47 14.61
CA ILE A 15 -19.73 39.90 14.39
C ILE A 15 -18.75 38.79 14.78
N PHE A 16 -18.97 38.12 15.93
CA PHE A 16 -18.17 36.97 16.35
C PHE A 16 -18.23 35.82 15.34
N PHE A 17 -19.41 35.49 14.82
CA PHE A 17 -19.58 34.42 13.83
C PHE A 17 -18.90 34.75 12.49
N VAL A 18 -18.94 36.01 12.05
CA VAL A 18 -18.25 36.46 10.83
C VAL A 18 -16.73 36.44 11.01
N VAL A 19 -16.21 36.87 12.17
CA VAL A 19 -14.78 36.80 12.48
C VAL A 19 -14.32 35.34 12.61
N PHE A 20 -15.12 34.47 13.22
CA PHE A 20 -14.82 33.05 13.36
C PHE A 20 -14.81 32.34 12.00
N MET A 21 -15.76 32.64 11.12
CA MET A 21 -15.75 32.17 9.73
C MET A 21 -14.53 32.68 8.95
N ALA A 22 -14.14 33.94 9.14
CA ALA A 22 -12.93 34.49 8.50
C ALA A 22 -11.65 33.81 8.99
N ILE A 23 -11.59 33.43 10.27
CA ILE A 23 -10.47 32.66 10.86
C ILE A 23 -10.47 31.22 10.30
N ILE A 24 -11.62 30.57 10.13
CA ILE A 24 -11.69 29.23 9.49
C ILE A 24 -11.23 29.28 8.03
N ILE A 25 -11.51 30.36 7.30
CA ILE A 25 -11.03 30.57 5.92
C ILE A 25 -9.52 30.86 5.88
N HIS A 26 -8.94 31.40 6.96
CA HIS A 26 -7.51 31.71 7.09
C HIS A 26 -6.70 30.66 7.87
N LEU A 27 -7.35 29.64 8.45
CA LEU A 27 -6.65 28.43 8.85
C LEU A 27 -6.07 27.83 7.58
N PRO A 28 -4.75 27.58 7.51
CA PRO A 28 -4.17 26.91 6.36
C PRO A 28 -4.94 25.59 6.22
N LYS A 29 -5.72 25.47 5.14
CA LYS A 29 -6.18 24.16 4.66
C LYS A 29 -4.90 23.35 4.55
N GLU A 30 -4.76 22.32 5.39
CA GLU A 30 -3.74 21.30 5.24
C GLU A 30 -3.74 20.92 3.77
N LYS A 31 -2.68 21.35 3.11
CA LYS A 31 -2.50 21.23 1.68
C LYS A 31 -2.26 19.73 1.48
N GLU A 32 -3.11 19.09 0.70
CA GLU A 32 -3.00 17.67 0.33
C GLU A 32 -1.52 17.27 0.10
N GLU A 33 -0.93 16.59 1.09
CA GLU A 33 0.42 16.00 1.02
C GLU A 33 0.54 14.93 -0.07
N SER A 34 -0.60 14.54 -0.67
CA SER A 34 -0.72 13.47 -1.65
C SER A 34 -0.10 13.80 -3.03
N SER A 35 0.16 15.07 -3.38
CA SER A 35 0.65 15.40 -4.75
C SER A 35 2.16 15.52 -4.92
N ASP A 36 2.94 15.73 -3.85
CA ASP A 36 4.38 15.95 -3.95
C ASP A 36 5.20 14.66 -3.81
N TRP A 37 4.65 13.59 -3.21
CA TRP A 37 5.38 12.35 -2.99
C TRP A 37 5.64 11.54 -4.28
N TYR A 38 4.74 11.57 -5.25
CA TYR A 38 4.97 10.92 -6.55
C TYR A 38 6.19 11.50 -7.29
N LYS A 39 6.56 12.76 -7.04
CA LYS A 39 7.78 13.37 -7.60
C LYS A 39 9.06 12.90 -6.90
N THR A 40 8.93 12.37 -5.68
CA THR A 40 10.05 12.06 -4.76
C THR A 40 10.83 10.82 -5.17
N ALA A 41 10.18 9.80 -5.76
CA ALA A 41 10.86 8.62 -6.29
C ALA A 41 11.57 8.89 -7.64
N TYR A 42 11.03 9.77 -8.48
CA TYR A 42 11.67 10.18 -9.74
C TYR A 42 12.96 11.00 -9.54
N ALA A 43 13.24 11.44 -8.31
CA ALA A 43 14.49 12.13 -7.97
C ALA A 43 15.67 11.17 -7.70
N LEU A 44 15.44 9.86 -7.68
CA LEU A 44 16.52 8.87 -7.54
C LEU A 44 17.48 8.99 -8.72
N LYS A 45 18.76 9.22 -8.42
CA LYS A 45 19.83 9.12 -9.42
C LYS A 45 20.13 7.64 -9.66
N LEU A 46 19.57 7.11 -10.73
CA LEU A 46 19.83 5.74 -11.18
C LEU A 46 21.02 5.71 -12.16
N ASP A 47 21.72 4.59 -12.19
CA ASP A 47 22.76 4.36 -13.19
C ASP A 47 22.14 4.29 -14.60
N GLU A 48 22.94 4.57 -15.64
CA GLU A 48 22.45 4.67 -17.03
C GLU A 48 21.68 3.43 -17.51
N ASN A 49 22.02 2.24 -16.99
CA ASN A 49 21.41 0.97 -17.37
C ASN A 49 20.31 0.50 -16.41
N GLN A 50 20.06 1.22 -15.33
CA GLN A 50 19.06 0.86 -14.32
C GLN A 50 17.70 1.50 -14.60
N GLU A 51 16.65 0.80 -14.19
CA GLU A 51 15.27 1.28 -14.19
C GLU A 51 14.61 0.97 -12.85
N LEU A 52 13.76 1.88 -12.38
CA LEU A 52 12.93 1.68 -11.22
C LEU A 52 11.73 0.83 -11.62
N ILE A 53 11.62 -0.37 -11.06
CA ILE A 53 10.51 -1.30 -11.32
C ILE A 53 9.36 -0.99 -10.37
N ASP A 54 9.66 -0.86 -9.08
CA ASP A 54 8.67 -0.51 -8.06
C ASP A 54 9.35 0.13 -6.84
N TYR A 55 8.58 0.83 -6.00
CA TYR A 55 9.08 1.41 -4.76
C TYR A 55 7.99 1.54 -3.69
N ALA A 56 8.44 1.48 -2.43
CA ALA A 56 7.67 1.82 -1.25
C ALA A 56 8.53 2.73 -0.36
N TYR A 57 7.93 3.60 0.44
CA TYR A 57 8.70 4.53 1.27
C TYR A 57 7.93 4.94 2.52
N ASN A 58 8.68 5.31 3.55
CA ASN A 58 8.18 6.03 4.71
C ASN A 58 8.98 7.34 4.88
N LYS A 59 8.85 7.99 6.04
CA LYS A 59 9.54 9.26 6.33
C LYS A 59 11.07 9.15 6.31
N ASP A 60 11.63 7.98 6.62
CA ASP A 60 13.06 7.77 6.84
C ASP A 60 13.71 7.01 5.68
N TYR A 61 12.98 6.12 5.02
CA TYR A 61 13.52 5.20 4.03
C TYR A 61 12.66 5.11 2.76
N LEU A 62 13.34 4.91 1.63
CA LEU A 62 12.77 4.48 0.36
C LEU A 62 13.37 3.12 0.00
N PHE A 63 12.49 2.16 -0.26
CA PHE A 63 12.82 0.82 -0.72
C PHE A 63 12.49 0.72 -2.21
N ALA A 64 13.47 0.38 -3.04
CA ALA A 64 13.33 0.34 -4.49
C ALA A 64 13.67 -1.04 -5.04
N VAL A 65 12.82 -1.55 -5.92
CA VAL A 65 13.17 -2.66 -6.81
C VAL A 65 13.76 -2.06 -8.08
N LEU A 66 15.03 -2.35 -8.35
CA LEU A 66 15.73 -1.91 -9.55
C LEU A 66 15.95 -3.08 -10.50
N GLY A 67 15.87 -2.79 -11.80
CA GLY A 67 16.12 -3.74 -12.89
C GLY A 67 16.98 -3.15 -14.00
N ASP A 68 17.27 -3.96 -15.02
CA ASP A 68 17.93 -3.50 -16.25
C ASP A 68 16.88 -2.92 -17.20
N LYS A 69 17.16 -1.78 -17.82
CA LYS A 69 16.27 -1.15 -18.84
C LYS A 69 15.85 -2.10 -19.97
N LYS A 70 16.64 -3.13 -20.26
CA LYS A 70 16.34 -4.12 -21.30
C LYS A 70 15.26 -5.13 -20.89
N ASP A 71 15.10 -5.40 -19.60
CA ASP A 71 14.07 -6.29 -19.06
C ASP A 71 13.31 -5.59 -17.93
N ARG A 72 12.17 -5.01 -18.31
CA ARG A 72 11.33 -4.20 -17.40
C ARG A 72 10.35 -5.01 -16.59
N ARG A 73 10.33 -6.34 -16.73
CA ARG A 73 9.34 -7.16 -16.04
C ARG A 73 9.74 -7.43 -14.59
N TYR A 74 11.04 -7.64 -14.37
CA TYR A 74 11.58 -8.00 -13.06
C TYR A 74 12.81 -7.16 -12.78
N GLY A 75 12.96 -6.79 -11.51
CA GLY A 75 14.21 -6.28 -10.99
C GLY A 75 15.26 -7.37 -10.82
N ASN A 76 16.46 -6.94 -10.50
CA ASN A 76 17.59 -7.76 -10.09
C ASN A 76 18.16 -7.33 -8.73
N ALA A 77 17.76 -6.17 -8.21
CA ALA A 77 18.24 -5.65 -6.95
C ALA A 77 17.12 -5.02 -6.12
N VAL A 78 17.30 -5.06 -4.80
CA VAL A 78 16.51 -4.29 -3.84
C VAL A 78 17.47 -3.30 -3.19
N CYS A 79 17.23 -2.01 -3.43
CA CYS A 79 18.03 -0.91 -2.92
C CYS A 79 17.26 -0.17 -1.82
N ILE A 80 17.98 0.22 -0.77
CA ILE A 80 17.41 0.97 0.35
C ILE A 80 18.11 2.32 0.39
N TYR A 81 17.31 3.38 0.45
CA TYR A 81 17.77 4.75 0.53
C TYR A 81 17.27 5.37 1.82
N ARG A 82 18.10 6.18 2.47
CA ARG A 82 17.71 6.98 3.63
C ARG A 82 17.41 8.41 3.20
N SER A 83 16.38 9.01 3.77
CA SER A 83 16.05 10.41 3.56
C SER A 83 17.06 11.31 4.28
N GLU A 84 17.52 12.35 3.61
CA GLU A 84 18.20 13.48 4.22
C GLU A 84 17.37 14.74 3.96
N ASN A 85 16.75 15.26 5.03
CA ASN A 85 15.90 16.43 4.96
C ASN A 85 16.75 17.70 4.80
N LEU A 86 16.85 18.19 3.56
CA LEU A 86 17.47 19.48 3.24
C LEU A 86 16.38 20.51 2.95
N SER A 87 15.94 21.22 3.98
CA SER A 87 15.24 22.54 3.98
C SER A 87 14.03 22.78 3.04
N SER A 88 13.67 21.85 2.16
CA SER A 88 12.54 21.89 1.20
C SER A 88 12.57 20.75 0.17
N LYS A 89 13.62 19.91 0.12
CA LYS A 89 13.70 18.74 -0.78
C LYS A 89 14.23 17.52 -0.05
N VAL A 90 13.59 16.38 -0.28
CA VAL A 90 14.08 15.08 0.18
C VAL A 90 15.22 14.64 -0.74
N ASN A 91 16.40 14.44 -0.17
CA ASN A 91 17.51 13.79 -0.85
C ASN A 91 17.57 12.33 -0.40
N TRP A 92 17.65 11.40 -1.35
CA TRP A 92 17.73 9.96 -1.06
C TRP A 92 19.15 9.47 -1.21
N ILE A 93 19.74 9.00 -0.12
CA ILE A 93 21.10 8.41 -0.12
C ILE A 93 21.00 6.90 -0.05
N LYS A 94 21.56 6.19 -1.03
CA LYS A 94 21.61 4.73 -1.03
C LYS A 94 22.45 4.28 0.18
N VAL A 95 21.83 3.55 1.10
CA VAL A 95 22.48 3.00 2.30
C VAL A 95 22.69 1.50 2.23
N SER A 96 21.96 0.80 1.35
CA SER A 96 22.12 -0.65 1.15
C SER A 96 21.66 -1.08 -0.24
N GLU A 97 22.23 -2.19 -0.71
CA GLU A 97 21.85 -2.86 -1.95
C GLU A 97 21.99 -4.37 -1.79
N TYR A 98 20.95 -5.10 -2.20
CA TYR A 98 20.89 -6.55 -2.10
C TYR A 98 20.64 -7.16 -3.48
N ASP A 99 21.44 -8.16 -3.85
CA ASP A 99 21.24 -8.94 -5.08
C ASP A 99 20.03 -9.87 -4.92
N PHE A 100 19.01 -9.60 -5.73
CA PHE A 100 17.76 -10.37 -5.81
C PHE A 100 17.60 -11.03 -7.21
N SER A 101 18.63 -11.05 -8.04
CA SER A 101 18.59 -11.58 -9.42
C SER A 101 18.10 -13.02 -9.51
N LYS A 102 18.37 -13.85 -8.49
CA LYS A 102 17.94 -15.25 -8.42
C LYS A 102 16.46 -15.44 -8.07
N VAL A 103 15.77 -14.38 -7.67
CA VAL A 103 14.37 -14.43 -7.23
C VAL A 103 13.46 -13.53 -8.07
N LEU A 104 14.01 -12.64 -8.92
CA LEU A 104 13.26 -11.82 -9.87
C LEU A 104 12.17 -10.97 -9.17
N PRO A 105 12.56 -9.97 -8.36
CA PRO A 105 11.61 -9.10 -7.66
C PRO A 105 10.77 -8.31 -8.64
N TRP A 106 9.49 -8.08 -8.36
CA TRP A 106 8.59 -7.30 -9.23
C TRP A 106 7.75 -6.27 -8.49
N LYS A 107 7.68 -6.35 -7.16
CA LYS A 107 6.90 -5.44 -6.33
C LYS A 107 7.51 -5.28 -4.95
N VAL A 108 7.32 -4.12 -4.35
CA VAL A 108 7.66 -3.85 -2.96
C VAL A 108 6.54 -3.09 -2.26
N GLU A 109 6.21 -3.51 -1.05
CA GLU A 109 5.28 -2.82 -0.13
C GLU A 109 5.93 -2.76 1.25
N ILE A 110 5.44 -1.84 2.09
CA ILE A 110 5.78 -1.78 3.51
C ILE A 110 4.50 -1.77 4.34
N GLY A 111 4.55 -2.38 5.53
CA GLY A 111 3.44 -2.38 6.47
C GLY A 111 3.87 -2.99 7.80
N ASP A 112 3.05 -2.82 8.83
CA ASP A 112 3.29 -3.32 10.17
C ASP A 112 2.37 -4.49 10.46
N ILE A 113 2.85 -5.73 10.33
CA ILE A 113 1.97 -6.91 10.48
C ILE A 113 1.98 -7.53 11.87
N ASP A 114 2.94 -7.17 12.72
CA ASP A 114 3.00 -7.69 14.09
C ASP A 114 3.09 -6.62 15.19
N ASP A 115 2.63 -5.39 14.88
CA ASP A 115 2.67 -4.19 15.75
C ASP A 115 4.07 -3.98 16.31
N SER A 116 5.03 -4.11 15.41
CA SER A 116 6.43 -3.86 15.69
C SER A 116 6.66 -2.37 15.49
N GLU A 117 7.47 -1.73 16.35
CA GLU A 117 7.85 -0.32 16.14
C GLU A 117 8.52 -0.06 14.76
N ASN A 118 8.86 -1.12 14.02
CA ASN A 118 9.44 -1.09 12.68
C ASN A 118 8.54 -1.75 11.65
N LEU A 119 8.33 -1.08 10.51
CA LEU A 119 7.63 -1.65 9.37
C LEU A 119 8.41 -2.83 8.76
N GLU A 120 7.69 -3.86 8.34
CA GLU A 120 8.20 -4.92 7.50
C GLU A 120 8.26 -4.51 6.02
N LEU A 121 9.22 -5.11 5.30
CA LEU A 121 9.36 -5.00 3.86
C LEU A 121 8.82 -6.26 3.18
N PHE A 122 7.85 -6.07 2.30
CA PHE A 122 7.22 -7.11 1.51
C PHE A 122 7.75 -7.05 0.09
N ILE A 123 8.28 -8.16 -0.40
CA ILE A 123 8.89 -8.23 -1.74
C ILE A 123 8.19 -9.31 -2.55
N GLY A 124 7.49 -8.87 -3.59
CA GLY A 124 6.97 -9.74 -4.64
C GLY A 124 8.13 -10.28 -5.46
N VAL A 125 8.23 -11.60 -5.59
CA VAL A 125 9.29 -12.29 -6.34
C VAL A 125 8.70 -13.29 -7.33
N TYR A 126 9.40 -13.62 -8.41
CA TYR A 126 8.99 -14.62 -9.38
C TYR A 126 9.97 -15.79 -9.42
N LYS A 127 9.62 -16.87 -8.70
CA LYS A 127 10.47 -18.07 -8.65
C LYS A 127 9.69 -19.33 -8.28
N SER A 128 10.36 -20.47 -8.44
CA SER A 128 10.00 -21.71 -7.76
C SER A 128 10.57 -21.73 -6.34
N THR A 129 9.95 -22.52 -5.46
CA THR A 129 10.37 -22.72 -4.07
C THR A 129 10.68 -24.20 -3.83
N HIS A 130 11.20 -24.53 -2.65
CA HIS A 130 11.49 -25.92 -2.29
C HIS A 130 10.22 -26.80 -2.31
N PHE A 131 9.09 -26.23 -1.89
CA PHE A 131 7.81 -26.94 -1.77
C PHE A 131 6.90 -26.79 -2.99
N ASP A 132 7.21 -25.88 -3.93
CA ASP A 132 6.50 -25.72 -5.19
C ASP A 132 7.49 -25.43 -6.33
N ASN A 133 7.70 -26.43 -7.18
CA ASN A 133 8.66 -26.35 -8.30
C ASN A 133 8.17 -25.47 -9.46
N LYS A 134 6.92 -24.99 -9.44
CA LYS A 134 6.38 -24.10 -10.47
C LYS A 134 6.84 -22.67 -10.25
N GLN A 135 7.52 -22.10 -11.25
CA GLN A 135 7.75 -20.65 -11.29
C GLN A 135 6.42 -19.90 -11.34
N ASN A 136 6.18 -19.04 -10.36
CA ASN A 136 5.00 -18.19 -10.28
C ASN A 136 5.32 -17.02 -9.31
N ASN A 137 4.41 -16.05 -9.15
CA ASN A 137 4.58 -14.97 -8.19
C ASN A 137 4.52 -15.50 -6.75
N ARG A 138 5.42 -15.04 -5.90
CA ARG A 138 5.52 -15.31 -4.46
C ARG A 138 5.79 -14.00 -3.74
N MET A 139 5.71 -14.04 -2.43
CA MET A 139 5.97 -12.89 -1.58
C MET A 139 6.86 -13.30 -0.42
N PHE A 140 7.89 -12.52 -0.17
CA PHE A 140 8.81 -12.65 0.96
C PHE A 140 8.69 -11.44 1.87
N VAL A 141 8.84 -11.65 3.18
CA VAL A 141 8.78 -10.61 4.20
C VAL A 141 10.14 -10.52 4.87
N PHE A 142 10.60 -9.29 5.06
CA PHE A 142 11.88 -8.98 5.68
C PHE A 142 11.70 -7.90 6.74
N ASN A 143 12.52 -7.94 7.79
CA ASN A 143 12.68 -6.84 8.71
C ASN A 143 13.83 -5.95 8.23
N TRP A 144 13.69 -4.64 8.41
CA TRP A 144 14.75 -3.67 8.22
C TRP A 144 15.03 -2.96 9.56
N ASP A 145 16.22 -3.15 10.11
CA ASP A 145 16.63 -2.56 11.40
C ASP A 145 17.40 -1.23 11.25
N GLY A 146 17.46 -0.69 10.04
CA GLY A 146 18.25 0.50 9.70
C GLY A 146 19.66 0.21 9.19
N GLU A 147 20.15 -1.02 9.33
CA GLU A 147 21.48 -1.45 8.88
C GLU A 147 21.42 -2.68 7.96
N LYS A 148 20.55 -3.64 8.28
CA LYS A 148 20.48 -4.94 7.63
C LYS A 148 19.05 -5.38 7.34
N LEU A 149 18.89 -5.96 6.15
CA LEU A 149 17.69 -6.69 5.77
C LEU A 149 17.78 -8.12 6.30
N SER A 150 16.86 -8.51 7.16
CA SER A 150 16.78 -9.87 7.71
C SER A 150 15.47 -10.54 7.30
N LYS A 151 15.53 -11.82 6.94
CA LYS A 151 14.36 -12.56 6.47
C LYS A 151 13.43 -12.86 7.64
N LYS A 152 12.17 -12.44 7.55
CA LYS A 152 11.09 -12.76 8.50
C LYS A 152 10.33 -14.00 8.01
N TRP A 153 9.89 -13.99 6.75
CA TRP A 153 9.05 -15.05 6.20
C TRP A 153 9.25 -15.24 4.70
N THR A 154 9.15 -16.49 4.23
CA THR A 154 9.21 -16.81 2.80
C THR A 154 8.07 -17.72 2.39
N GLY A 155 7.06 -17.14 1.75
CA GLY A 155 5.89 -17.87 1.28
C GLY A 155 6.22 -18.81 0.14
N SER A 156 5.93 -20.10 0.33
CA SER A 156 6.03 -21.08 -0.75
C SER A 156 4.81 -21.06 -1.65
N GLN A 157 3.61 -20.87 -1.10
CA GLN A 157 2.38 -20.65 -1.84
C GLN A 157 1.40 -19.89 -0.93
N ILE A 158 0.90 -18.76 -1.41
CA ILE A 158 -0.20 -18.00 -0.80
C ILE A 158 -1.17 -17.64 -1.93
N GLY A 159 -2.46 -17.95 -1.75
CA GLY A 159 -3.39 -18.06 -2.87
C GLY A 159 -3.00 -19.18 -3.87
N TYR A 160 -3.47 -19.06 -5.11
CA TYR A 160 -3.12 -19.98 -6.20
C TYR A 160 -2.19 -19.34 -7.24
N CYS A 161 -2.51 -18.14 -7.71
CA CYS A 161 -1.73 -17.36 -8.66
C CYS A 161 -1.89 -15.87 -8.32
N MET A 162 -1.03 -15.40 -7.41
CA MET A 162 -0.95 -14.01 -6.98
C MET A 162 -0.65 -13.10 -8.19
N LYS A 163 -1.58 -12.23 -8.52
CA LYS A 163 -1.39 -11.19 -9.54
C LYS A 163 -0.83 -9.91 -8.95
N ASP A 164 -1.30 -9.55 -7.77
CA ASP A 164 -0.90 -8.34 -7.05
C ASP A 164 -1.15 -8.53 -5.53
N PHE A 165 -0.56 -7.68 -4.70
CA PHE A 165 -0.83 -7.65 -3.26
C PHE A 165 -0.68 -6.24 -2.68
N TYR A 166 -1.34 -6.00 -1.57
CA TYR A 166 -1.28 -4.75 -0.80
C TYR A 166 -1.16 -5.10 0.69
N VAL A 167 -0.44 -4.27 1.44
CA VAL A 167 -0.34 -4.39 2.91
C VAL A 167 -0.89 -3.09 3.49
N ILE A 168 -1.99 -3.19 4.21
CA ILE A 168 -2.77 -2.02 4.63
C ILE A 168 -3.44 -2.25 5.98
N ASP A 169 -3.48 -1.21 6.81
CA ASP A 169 -4.38 -1.08 7.97
C ASP A 169 -5.82 -0.97 7.46
N PHE A 170 -6.49 -2.12 7.30
CA PHE A 170 -7.78 -2.23 6.63
C PHE A 170 -8.91 -2.56 7.60
N LEU A 171 -8.64 -3.33 8.63
CA LEU A 171 -9.57 -3.69 9.68
C LEU A 171 -9.10 -3.14 11.03
N ASP A 172 -10.06 -2.85 11.92
CA ASP A 172 -9.77 -2.50 13.31
C ASP A 172 -9.35 -3.76 14.09
N MET A 173 -8.17 -4.28 13.76
CA MET A 173 -7.52 -5.41 14.41
C MET A 173 -6.01 -5.21 14.47
N TYR A 174 -5.32 -6.17 15.09
CA TYR A 174 -3.89 -6.07 15.34
C TYR A 174 -3.08 -6.33 14.06
N GLY A 175 -2.30 -5.32 13.66
CA GLY A 175 -1.43 -5.35 12.49
C GLY A 175 -2.17 -5.16 11.16
N ASP A 176 -1.43 -4.75 10.14
CA ASP A 176 -1.90 -4.55 8.78
C ASP A 176 -2.34 -5.87 8.13
N GLU A 177 -3.40 -5.81 7.34
CA GLU A 177 -3.84 -6.93 6.51
C GLU A 177 -3.05 -7.04 5.21
N LEU A 178 -2.79 -8.30 4.82
CA LEU A 178 -2.32 -8.63 3.49
C LEU A 178 -3.51 -8.93 2.57
N ILE A 179 -3.74 -8.06 1.60
CA ILE A 179 -4.77 -8.23 0.57
C ILE A 179 -4.12 -8.73 -0.72
N ILE A 180 -4.59 -9.86 -1.24
CA ILE A 180 -4.06 -10.48 -2.45
C ILE A 180 -5.14 -10.49 -3.54
N LEU A 181 -4.78 -9.97 -4.71
CA LEU A 181 -5.49 -10.26 -5.95
C LEU A 181 -5.02 -11.61 -6.48
N ASP A 182 -5.82 -12.65 -6.29
CA ASP A 182 -5.51 -14.03 -6.67
C ASP A 182 -6.27 -14.43 -7.94
N LYS A 183 -5.67 -15.28 -8.77
CA LYS A 183 -6.37 -16.00 -9.83
C LYS A 183 -6.44 -17.48 -9.47
N ASN A 184 -7.65 -18.01 -9.40
CA ASN A 184 -7.92 -19.39 -8.99
C ASN A 184 -7.62 -20.41 -10.11
N LYS A 185 -7.86 -21.70 -9.82
CA LYS A 185 -7.63 -22.82 -10.76
C LYS A 185 -8.49 -22.76 -12.04
N GLU A 186 -9.65 -22.14 -11.96
CA GLU A 186 -10.60 -21.96 -13.07
C GLU A 186 -10.28 -20.70 -13.90
N GLY A 187 -9.25 -19.95 -13.51
CA GLY A 187 -8.84 -18.71 -14.17
C GLY A 187 -9.69 -17.50 -13.79
N LYS A 188 -10.55 -17.60 -12.77
CA LYS A 188 -11.30 -16.47 -12.20
C LYS A 188 -10.46 -15.75 -11.15
N GLU A 189 -10.72 -14.47 -10.98
CA GLU A 189 -10.02 -13.61 -10.03
C GLU A 189 -10.84 -13.42 -8.76
N ARG A 190 -10.15 -13.28 -7.63
CA ARG A 190 -10.75 -13.11 -6.30
C ARG A 190 -9.83 -12.30 -5.41
N ILE A 191 -10.41 -11.70 -4.38
CA ILE A 191 -9.68 -11.06 -3.30
C ILE A 191 -9.54 -12.06 -2.15
N LEU A 192 -8.32 -12.20 -1.64
CA LEU A 192 -8.03 -12.94 -0.42
C LEU A 192 -7.43 -11.96 0.59
N ILE A 193 -7.96 -11.95 1.81
CA ILE A 193 -7.48 -11.09 2.89
C ILE A 193 -6.91 -12.00 3.97
N TYR A 194 -5.67 -11.74 4.33
CA TYR A 194 -4.94 -12.46 5.37
C TYR A 194 -4.54 -11.50 6.47
N TYR A 195 -4.43 -12.02 7.68
CA TYR A 195 -3.78 -11.36 8.81
C TYR A 195 -2.59 -12.19 9.27
N TRP A 196 -1.65 -11.56 9.96
CA TRP A 196 -0.52 -12.26 10.55
C TRP A 196 -0.91 -12.88 11.88
N LEU A 197 -0.55 -14.15 12.07
CA LEU A 197 -0.75 -14.89 13.31
C LEU A 197 0.51 -15.71 13.62
N ASP A 198 1.13 -15.41 14.76
CA ASP A 198 2.37 -15.99 15.25
C ASP A 198 3.54 -15.89 14.24
N PHE A 199 3.64 -16.86 13.33
CA PHE A 199 4.76 -17.04 12.41
C PHE A 199 4.33 -17.08 10.93
N GLY A 200 3.10 -16.70 10.60
CA GLY A 200 2.64 -16.68 9.22
C GLY A 200 1.26 -16.07 8.99
N PHE A 201 0.84 -16.07 7.73
CA PHE A 201 -0.44 -15.53 7.29
C PHE A 201 -1.57 -16.55 7.44
N THR A 202 -2.67 -16.11 8.05
CA THR A 202 -3.92 -16.87 8.16
C THR A 202 -5.00 -16.22 7.30
N LEU A 203 -5.71 -17.00 6.48
CA LEU A 203 -6.79 -16.49 5.65
C LEU A 203 -7.94 -16.02 6.55
N LEU A 204 -8.30 -14.75 6.43
CA LEU A 204 -9.42 -14.13 7.13
C LEU A 204 -10.68 -14.15 6.30
N ALA A 205 -10.58 -13.68 5.06
CA ALA A 205 -11.73 -13.51 4.18
C ALA A 205 -11.41 -13.73 2.71
N GLU A 206 -12.42 -14.18 1.97
CA GLU A 206 -12.37 -14.39 0.53
C GLU A 206 -13.60 -13.76 -0.14
N SER A 207 -13.41 -13.19 -1.32
CA SER A 207 -14.52 -12.71 -2.16
C SER A 207 -15.15 -13.80 -3.00
N GLU A 208 -16.30 -13.52 -3.60
CA GLU A 208 -16.76 -14.28 -4.76
C GLU A 208 -15.73 -14.24 -5.93
N ASN A 209 -15.94 -15.10 -6.91
CA ASN A 209 -15.11 -15.14 -8.11
C ASN A 209 -15.60 -14.13 -9.17
N PHE A 210 -14.66 -13.40 -9.75
CA PHE A 210 -14.85 -12.44 -10.85
C PHE A 210 -14.16 -12.94 -12.12
N ASP A 211 -14.64 -12.56 -13.31
CA ASP A 211 -13.92 -12.88 -14.55
C ASP A 211 -12.59 -12.12 -14.63
N LEU A 212 -12.58 -10.86 -14.20
CA LEU A 212 -11.41 -9.98 -14.17
C LEU A 212 -11.65 -8.85 -13.17
N ILE A 213 -10.66 -8.60 -12.30
CA ILE A 213 -10.56 -7.41 -11.46
C ILE A 213 -9.49 -6.52 -12.10
N GLU A 214 -9.91 -5.38 -12.66
CA GLU A 214 -9.04 -4.44 -13.36
C GLU A 214 -8.30 -3.51 -12.40
N LYS A 215 -8.93 -3.16 -11.27
CA LYS A 215 -8.37 -2.25 -10.28
C LYS A 215 -8.93 -2.58 -8.90
N VAL A 216 -8.05 -2.57 -7.90
CA VAL A 216 -8.40 -2.56 -6.48
C VAL A 216 -8.05 -1.17 -5.95
N GLU A 217 -9.04 -0.49 -5.39
CA GLU A 217 -8.85 0.73 -4.61
C GLU A 217 -9.28 0.40 -3.19
N TYR A 218 -8.60 0.97 -2.21
CA TYR A 218 -8.89 0.74 -0.81
C TYR A 218 -8.99 2.09 -0.10
N SER A 219 -9.79 2.11 0.95
CA SER A 219 -9.68 3.10 2.00
C SER A 219 -9.46 2.37 3.31
N ASN A 220 -8.89 3.07 4.28
CA ASN A 220 -9.00 2.70 5.68
C ASN A 220 -10.51 2.56 5.99
N ASP A 221 -10.87 1.76 7.00
CA ASP A 221 -12.26 1.47 7.42
C ASP A 221 -12.99 0.33 6.68
N ASN A 222 -12.30 -0.77 6.39
CA ASN A 222 -12.91 -2.02 5.90
C ASN A 222 -13.70 -1.83 4.57
N LEU A 223 -13.18 -1.01 3.66
CA LEU A 223 -13.80 -0.71 2.37
C LEU A 223 -12.83 -0.89 1.20
N LEU A 224 -13.14 -1.85 0.32
CA LEU A 224 -12.48 -1.98 -0.98
C LEU A 224 -13.45 -1.59 -2.09
N LYS A 225 -12.94 -0.83 -3.05
CA LYS A 225 -13.63 -0.52 -4.30
C LYS A 225 -12.97 -1.27 -5.44
N LEU A 226 -13.70 -2.22 -6.00
CA LEU A 226 -13.26 -3.07 -7.09
C LEU A 226 -13.81 -2.54 -8.41
N THR A 227 -12.94 -2.34 -9.39
CA THR A 227 -13.36 -2.19 -10.79
C THR A 227 -13.25 -3.53 -11.48
N CYS A 228 -14.39 -4.11 -11.86
CA CYS A 228 -14.47 -5.47 -12.39
C CYS A 228 -14.98 -5.48 -13.83
N ARG A 229 -14.69 -6.57 -14.53
CA ARG A 229 -15.30 -6.91 -15.82
C ARG A 229 -15.89 -8.31 -15.74
N ASN A 230 -17.14 -8.48 -16.17
CA ASN A 230 -17.82 -9.77 -16.26
C ASN A 230 -18.53 -9.86 -17.62
N LYS A 231 -18.28 -10.93 -18.38
CA LYS A 231 -18.80 -11.12 -19.75
C LYS A 231 -18.65 -9.87 -20.63
N GLY A 232 -17.51 -9.19 -20.52
CA GLY A 232 -17.18 -7.98 -21.29
C GLY A 232 -17.74 -6.66 -20.76
N LYS A 233 -18.67 -6.68 -19.79
CA LYS A 233 -19.24 -5.47 -19.16
C LYS A 233 -18.42 -5.04 -17.95
N ARG A 234 -18.03 -3.78 -17.91
CA ARG A 234 -17.30 -3.16 -16.78
C ARG A 234 -18.28 -2.62 -15.74
N PHE A 235 -18.00 -2.84 -14.47
CA PHE A 235 -18.80 -2.33 -13.34
C PHE A 235 -17.90 -2.08 -12.13
N GLN A 236 -18.42 -1.34 -11.15
CA GLN A 236 -17.76 -1.13 -9.86
C GLN A 236 -18.53 -1.87 -8.76
N LYS A 237 -17.81 -2.45 -7.81
CA LYS A 237 -18.38 -3.09 -6.61
C LYS A 237 -17.63 -2.59 -5.40
N GLU A 238 -18.37 -2.10 -4.41
CA GLU A 238 -17.83 -1.76 -3.09
C GLU A 238 -18.06 -2.95 -2.17
N VAL A 239 -17.00 -3.42 -1.54
CA VAL A 239 -16.99 -4.62 -0.72
C VAL A 239 -16.34 -4.39 0.63
N LYS A 240 -16.76 -5.18 1.63
CA LYS A 240 -16.24 -5.17 2.99
C LYS A 240 -16.10 -6.59 3.52
N VAL A 241 -15.28 -6.76 4.55
CA VAL A 241 -15.20 -8.01 5.31
C VAL A 241 -16.40 -8.14 6.25
N ARG A 242 -17.11 -9.25 6.14
CA ARG A 242 -18.20 -9.63 7.06
C ARG A 242 -18.19 -11.16 7.23
N ASN A 243 -18.10 -11.63 8.47
CA ASN A 243 -18.15 -13.06 8.82
C ASN A 243 -17.16 -13.94 8.02
N GLY A 244 -15.96 -13.44 7.74
CA GLY A 244 -14.95 -14.17 6.97
C GLY A 244 -15.18 -14.18 5.45
N GLU A 245 -16.02 -13.30 4.93
CA GLU A 245 -16.25 -13.13 3.49
C GLU A 245 -16.06 -11.66 3.09
N VAL A 246 -15.63 -11.45 1.84
CA VAL A 246 -15.57 -10.11 1.22
C VAL A 246 -16.85 -9.93 0.39
N VAL A 247 -17.82 -9.20 0.94
CA VAL A 247 -19.19 -9.10 0.41
C VAL A 247 -19.55 -7.68 -0.01
N GLY A 248 -20.51 -7.52 -0.93
CA GLY A 248 -20.99 -6.21 -1.34
C GLY A 248 -21.67 -5.45 -0.19
N ILE A 249 -21.58 -4.12 -0.19
CA ILE A 249 -22.29 -3.28 0.80
C ILE A 249 -23.80 -3.31 0.60
N SER A 250 -24.24 -3.55 -0.64
CA SER A 250 -25.64 -3.66 -1.04
C SER A 250 -26.23 -5.07 -0.91
N ASP A 251 -25.45 -6.04 -0.39
CA ASP A 251 -25.86 -7.43 -0.21
C ASP A 251 -26.41 -7.71 1.20
#